data_AF-A0A2E7LN16-F1
#
_entry.id   AF-A0A2E7LN16-F1
#
_cell.length_a   1.000
_cell.length_b   1.000
_cell.length_c   1.000
_cell.angle_alpha   90.00
_cell.angle_beta   90.00
_cell.angle_gamma   90.00
#
_symmetry.space_group_name_H-M   'P 1'
#
loop_
_entity.id
_entity.type
_entity.pdbx_description
1 polymer ?
#
loop_
_entity_poly.entity_id
_entity_poly.type
_entity_poly.pdbx_seq_one_letter_code
_entity_poly.pdbx_strand_id
1 'polypeptide(L)'
;MDLLLNEQQLMLQSTVQDLLKRDFTKERLAEFDSGKADLKDQWDSVCSTGILGSLIPEKYGGIGGSFSDTGVVFQELGKGPLPGPHFTSSVLAANLIIQCGTESQKHNYLPRIAEGKFIFSVAISNLNQSVNTIFEDFRLAQNGVSGVRLNIPELRLATHVIVPFTSEPGIQGLAVIPTNTYGLSIRPLTGMSTEQYELKTENAEIEEILTGFKLSAFSSALIQSTALLCSFQVGGLERVLEMCLTYSKTRHQFGQPIGRFQR
;
A
#
# COMPACT_ATOMS: atom_id res chain seq x y z
N MET A 1 -3.95 28.91 -9.73
CA MET A 1 -3.55 27.49 -9.75
C MET A 1 -4.62 26.77 -10.51
N ASP A 2 -4.29 26.23 -11.68
CA ASP A 2 -5.22 25.39 -12.43
C ASP A 2 -5.26 24.01 -11.76
N LEU A 3 -6.45 23.58 -11.35
CA LEU A 3 -6.68 22.30 -10.66
C LEU A 3 -7.15 21.22 -11.64
N LEU A 4 -7.27 21.53 -12.92
CA LEU A 4 -7.64 20.57 -13.95
C LEU A 4 -6.54 19.55 -14.17
N LEU A 5 -6.95 18.31 -14.45
CA LEU A 5 -6.03 17.23 -14.80
C LEU A 5 -5.43 17.48 -16.19
N ASN A 6 -4.15 17.22 -16.35
CA ASN A 6 -3.49 17.23 -17.65
C ASN A 6 -3.82 15.94 -18.44
N GLU A 7 -3.41 15.87 -19.72
CA GLU A 7 -3.69 14.71 -20.58
C GLU A 7 -3.14 13.39 -20.03
N GLN A 8 -1.93 13.40 -19.45
CA GLN A 8 -1.33 12.22 -18.84
C GLN A 8 -2.14 11.74 -17.63
N GLN A 9 -2.56 12.66 -16.77
CA GLN A 9 -3.38 12.37 -15.60
C GLN A 9 -4.76 11.84 -15.99
N LEU A 10 -5.37 12.37 -17.05
CA LEU A 10 -6.63 11.86 -17.59
C LEU A 10 -6.49 10.42 -18.13
N MET A 11 -5.37 10.10 -18.81
CA MET A 11 -5.10 8.73 -19.26
C MET A 11 -4.92 7.76 -18.09
N LEU A 12 -4.17 8.16 -17.06
CA LEU A 12 -4.02 7.36 -15.83
C LEU A 12 -5.37 7.15 -15.14
N GLN A 13 -6.18 8.21 -15.04
CA GLN A 13 -7.52 8.17 -14.48
C GLN A 13 -8.40 7.14 -15.21
N SER A 14 -8.46 7.23 -16.55
CA SER A 14 -9.26 6.31 -17.37
C SER A 14 -8.80 4.86 -17.20
N THR A 15 -7.48 4.62 -17.18
CA THR A 15 -6.90 3.28 -17.01
C THR A 15 -7.37 2.62 -15.71
N VAL A 16 -7.34 3.36 -14.60
CA VAL A 16 -7.81 2.86 -13.30
C VAL A 16 -9.33 2.67 -13.29
N GLN A 17 -10.09 3.58 -13.89
CA GLN A 17 -11.55 3.44 -13.97
C GLN A 17 -11.97 2.19 -14.76
N ASP A 18 -11.29 1.90 -15.86
CA ASP A 18 -11.58 0.72 -16.68
C ASP A 18 -11.20 -0.56 -15.95
N LEU A 19 -10.07 -0.58 -15.24
CA LEU A 19 -9.68 -1.66 -14.33
C LEU A 19 -10.77 -1.93 -13.27
N LEU A 20 -11.22 -0.88 -12.56
CA LEU A 20 -12.23 -1.00 -11.51
C LEU A 20 -13.58 -1.51 -12.03
N LYS A 21 -14.03 -1.00 -13.19
CA LYS A 21 -15.28 -1.45 -13.81
C LYS A 21 -15.23 -2.90 -14.28
N ARG A 22 -14.08 -3.33 -14.79
CA ARG A 22 -13.91 -4.68 -15.36
C ARG A 22 -13.75 -5.73 -14.27
N ASP A 23 -12.91 -5.48 -13.27
CA ASP A 23 -12.40 -6.53 -12.38
C ASP A 23 -12.90 -6.42 -10.93
N PHE A 24 -13.50 -5.29 -10.54
CA PHE A 24 -13.92 -5.02 -9.14
C PHE A 24 -15.42 -4.72 -9.04
N THR A 25 -16.21 -5.56 -9.68
CA THR A 25 -17.67 -5.51 -9.54
C THR A 25 -18.10 -5.96 -8.13
N LYS A 26 -19.32 -5.59 -7.72
CA LYS A 26 -19.87 -5.97 -6.40
C LYS A 26 -19.87 -7.48 -6.18
N GLU A 27 -20.15 -8.22 -7.25
CA GLU A 27 -20.19 -9.69 -7.25
C GLU A 27 -18.80 -10.25 -6.97
N ARG A 28 -17.77 -9.72 -7.65
CA ARG A 28 -16.39 -10.17 -7.46
C ARG A 28 -15.86 -9.88 -6.06
N LEU A 29 -16.26 -8.75 -5.49
CA LEU A 29 -15.92 -8.38 -4.12
C LEU A 29 -16.56 -9.31 -3.08
N ALA A 30 -17.83 -9.67 -3.29
CA ALA A 30 -18.49 -10.66 -2.46
C ALA A 30 -17.85 -12.06 -2.58
N GLU A 31 -17.32 -12.41 -3.76
CA GLU A 31 -16.52 -13.64 -3.94
C GLU A 31 -15.22 -13.61 -3.14
N PHE A 32 -14.50 -12.47 -3.10
CA PHE A 32 -13.30 -12.32 -2.27
C PHE A 32 -13.62 -12.44 -0.78
N ASP A 33 -14.64 -11.72 -0.31
CA ASP A 33 -15.04 -11.74 1.11
C ASP A 33 -15.48 -13.15 1.57
N SER A 34 -16.10 -13.92 0.66
CA SER A 34 -16.50 -15.31 0.94
C SER A 34 -15.40 -16.34 0.70
N GLY A 35 -14.21 -15.93 0.27
CA GLY A 35 -13.07 -16.81 -0.04
C GLY A 35 -13.24 -17.66 -1.30
N LYS A 36 -14.19 -17.30 -2.17
CA LYS A 36 -14.49 -18.00 -3.43
C LYS A 36 -13.63 -17.53 -4.62
N ALA A 37 -12.96 -16.40 -4.49
CA ALA A 37 -12.04 -15.87 -5.50
C ALA A 37 -10.62 -15.72 -4.95
N ASP A 38 -9.63 -16.02 -5.79
CA ASP A 38 -8.22 -15.82 -5.48
C ASP A 38 -7.79 -14.38 -5.82
N LEU A 39 -7.12 -13.73 -4.89
CA LEU A 39 -6.55 -12.39 -5.09
C LEU A 39 -5.42 -12.39 -6.12
N LYS A 40 -4.84 -13.55 -6.44
CA LYS A 40 -3.74 -13.67 -7.39
C LYS A 40 -4.12 -13.24 -8.82
N ASP A 41 -5.25 -13.72 -9.34
CA ASP A 41 -5.73 -13.35 -10.69
C ASP A 41 -5.93 -11.83 -10.81
N GLN A 42 -6.46 -11.24 -9.75
CA GLN A 42 -6.70 -9.80 -9.66
C GLN A 42 -5.40 -9.01 -9.57
N TRP A 43 -4.42 -9.50 -8.81
CA TRP A 43 -3.10 -8.91 -8.74
C TRP A 43 -2.43 -8.89 -10.11
N ASP A 44 -2.50 -9.99 -10.87
CA ASP A 44 -1.92 -10.07 -12.21
C ASP A 44 -2.59 -9.07 -13.17
N SER A 45 -3.91 -8.88 -13.05
CA SER A 45 -4.63 -7.84 -13.79
C SER A 45 -4.12 -6.44 -13.45
N VAL A 46 -3.94 -6.12 -12.17
CA VAL A 46 -3.37 -4.83 -11.75
C VAL A 46 -1.96 -4.64 -12.30
N CYS A 47 -1.11 -5.67 -12.24
CA CYS A 47 0.24 -5.63 -12.79
C CYS A 47 0.25 -5.27 -14.27
N SER A 48 -0.70 -5.80 -15.05
CA SER A 48 -0.81 -5.54 -16.50
C SER A 48 -1.10 -4.08 -16.86
N THR A 49 -1.61 -3.28 -15.92
CA THR A 49 -1.89 -1.85 -16.15
C THR A 49 -0.67 -0.95 -16.02
N GLY A 50 0.42 -1.44 -15.41
CA GLY A 50 1.62 -0.66 -15.14
C GLY A 50 1.51 0.36 -13.99
N ILE A 51 0.35 0.48 -13.33
CA ILE A 51 0.14 1.49 -12.27
C ILE A 51 1.03 1.28 -11.04
N LEU A 52 1.54 0.06 -10.81
CA LEU A 52 2.50 -0.24 -9.73
C LEU A 52 3.86 0.44 -9.95
N GLY A 53 4.19 0.83 -11.18
CA GLY A 53 5.39 1.56 -11.52
C GLY A 53 5.24 3.08 -11.48
N SER A 54 4.07 3.62 -11.10
CA SER A 54 3.75 5.04 -11.32
C SER A 54 4.73 6.01 -10.66
N LEU A 55 5.14 5.73 -9.42
CA LEU A 55 6.08 6.55 -8.63
C LEU A 55 7.54 6.13 -8.82
N ILE A 56 7.78 4.99 -9.46
CA ILE A 56 9.11 4.44 -9.64
C ILE A 56 9.79 5.15 -10.82
N PRO A 57 11.01 5.70 -10.65
CA PRO A 57 11.75 6.32 -11.76
C PRO A 57 11.96 5.39 -12.96
N GLU A 58 11.94 5.94 -14.17
CA GLU A 58 12.13 5.19 -15.42
C GLU A 58 13.45 4.38 -15.43
N LYS A 59 14.54 4.94 -14.88
CA LYS A 59 15.82 4.23 -14.77
C LYS A 59 15.77 2.94 -13.95
N TYR A 60 14.69 2.73 -13.19
CA TYR A 60 14.42 1.53 -12.42
C TYR A 60 13.19 0.77 -12.91
N GLY A 61 12.77 0.97 -14.17
CA GLY A 61 11.68 0.22 -14.80
C GLY A 61 10.27 0.67 -14.43
N GLY A 62 10.11 1.85 -13.82
CA GLY A 62 8.80 2.47 -13.61
C GLY A 62 8.43 3.48 -14.71
N ILE A 63 7.38 4.25 -14.46
CA ILE A 63 6.84 5.26 -15.38
C ILE A 63 7.45 6.65 -15.11
N GLY A 64 8.10 6.84 -13.95
CA GLY A 64 8.69 8.12 -13.57
C GLY A 64 7.67 9.24 -13.33
N GLY A 65 6.42 8.89 -13.00
CA GLY A 65 5.37 9.85 -12.71
C GLY A 65 5.64 10.67 -11.44
N SER A 66 5.05 11.85 -11.39
CA SER A 66 5.11 12.70 -10.19
C SER A 66 4.19 12.16 -9.08
N PHE A 67 4.33 12.71 -7.87
CA PHE A 67 3.38 12.47 -6.79
C PHE A 67 1.97 12.94 -7.15
N SER A 68 1.81 13.98 -7.96
CA SER A 68 0.51 14.43 -8.44
C SER A 68 -0.12 13.41 -9.39
N ASP A 69 0.67 12.85 -10.30
CA ASP A 69 0.19 11.82 -11.24
C ASP A 69 -0.20 10.53 -10.51
N THR A 70 0.64 10.09 -9.56
CA THR A 70 0.33 8.95 -8.68
C THR A 70 -0.86 9.25 -7.76
N GLY A 71 -1.03 10.51 -7.34
CA GLY A 71 -2.19 10.94 -6.56
C GLY A 71 -3.52 10.72 -7.30
N VAL A 72 -3.55 10.99 -8.61
CA VAL A 72 -4.72 10.71 -9.47
C VAL A 72 -5.00 9.21 -9.53
N VAL A 73 -3.95 8.39 -9.72
CA VAL A 73 -4.08 6.92 -9.69
C VAL A 73 -4.71 6.47 -8.37
N PHE A 74 -4.14 6.89 -7.22
CA PHE A 74 -4.63 6.45 -5.92
C PHE A 74 -6.01 7.00 -5.57
N GLN A 75 -6.35 8.21 -5.99
CA GLN A 75 -7.71 8.75 -5.85
C GLN A 75 -8.73 7.92 -6.64
N GLU A 76 -8.42 7.51 -7.87
CA GLU A 76 -9.32 6.59 -8.58
C GLU A 76 -9.36 5.20 -7.95
N LEU A 77 -8.22 4.64 -7.55
CA LEU A 77 -8.19 3.33 -6.87
C LEU A 77 -9.07 3.35 -5.60
N GLY A 78 -9.07 4.46 -4.85
CA GLY A 78 -9.88 4.64 -3.65
C GLY A 78 -11.39 4.64 -3.90
N LYS A 79 -11.85 4.93 -5.13
CA LYS A 79 -13.28 4.85 -5.49
C LYS A 79 -13.77 3.40 -5.59
N GLY A 80 -12.86 2.45 -5.77
CA GLY A 80 -13.14 1.02 -5.76
C GLY A 80 -12.66 0.38 -4.47
N PRO A 81 -13.35 -0.65 -3.96
CA PRO A 81 -12.79 -1.50 -2.92
C PRO A 81 -11.76 -2.43 -3.57
N LEU A 82 -10.54 -1.93 -3.72
CA LEU A 82 -9.44 -2.66 -4.34
C LEU A 82 -8.62 -3.38 -3.26
N PRO A 83 -8.77 -4.71 -3.08
CA PRO A 83 -7.90 -5.45 -2.18
C PRO A 83 -6.50 -5.59 -2.80
N GLY A 84 -5.48 -5.45 -1.97
CA GLY A 84 -4.13 -5.84 -2.35
C GLY A 84 -3.08 -4.76 -2.08
N PRO A 85 -1.80 -5.16 -2.12
CA PRO A 85 -0.65 -4.36 -1.69
C PRO A 85 -0.26 -3.23 -2.66
N HIS A 86 -1.23 -2.46 -3.14
CA HIS A 86 -0.97 -1.31 -4.01
C HIS A 86 -0.28 -0.22 -3.22
N PHE A 87 -0.82 0.16 -2.06
CA PHE A 87 -0.19 1.20 -1.26
C PHE A 87 1.12 0.73 -0.61
N THR A 88 1.10 -0.40 0.08
CA THR A 88 2.29 -0.85 0.83
C THR A 88 3.45 -1.20 -0.09
N SER A 89 3.21 -1.83 -1.24
CA SER A 89 4.28 -2.24 -2.16
C SER A 89 4.72 -1.10 -3.08
N SER A 90 3.83 -0.57 -3.93
CA SER A 90 4.22 0.35 -5.00
C SER A 90 4.43 1.79 -4.55
N VAL A 91 3.95 2.16 -3.36
CA VAL A 91 4.16 3.49 -2.79
C VAL A 91 5.11 3.43 -1.61
N LEU A 92 4.70 2.81 -0.51
CA LEU A 92 5.45 2.91 0.75
C LEU A 92 6.81 2.21 0.65
N ALA A 93 6.84 0.92 0.29
CA ALA A 93 8.08 0.17 0.16
C ALA A 93 8.97 0.71 -0.96
N ALA A 94 8.39 0.99 -2.13
CA ALA A 94 9.13 1.60 -3.25
C ALA A 94 9.79 2.94 -2.83
N ASN A 95 9.06 3.84 -2.17
CA ASN A 95 9.61 5.13 -1.74
C ASN A 95 10.68 4.96 -0.64
N LEU A 96 10.49 4.01 0.29
CA LEU A 96 11.53 3.66 1.26
C LEU A 96 12.81 3.16 0.57
N ILE A 97 12.71 2.31 -0.46
CA ILE A 97 13.87 1.82 -1.22
C ILE A 97 14.51 2.94 -2.04
N ILE A 98 13.72 3.83 -2.66
CA ILE A 98 14.22 4.99 -3.40
C ILE A 98 15.06 5.90 -2.51
N GLN A 99 14.61 6.14 -1.27
CA GLN A 99 15.23 7.12 -0.37
C GLN A 99 16.29 6.52 0.56
N CYS A 100 16.12 5.27 0.99
CA CYS A 100 17.00 4.60 1.95
C CYS A 100 17.86 3.50 1.32
N GLY A 101 17.62 3.12 0.07
CA GLY A 101 18.41 2.12 -0.64
C GLY A 101 19.66 2.70 -1.31
N THR A 102 20.66 1.86 -1.53
CA THR A 102 21.77 2.13 -2.46
C THR A 102 21.31 2.03 -3.91
N GLU A 103 22.11 2.51 -4.87
CA GLU A 103 21.76 2.34 -6.29
C GLU A 103 21.65 0.86 -6.68
N SER A 104 22.48 -0.03 -6.13
CA SER A 104 22.37 -1.48 -6.36
C SER A 104 21.03 -2.03 -5.87
N GLN A 105 20.61 -1.64 -4.67
CA GLN A 105 19.33 -2.03 -4.08
C GLN A 105 18.14 -1.54 -4.92
N LYS A 106 18.19 -0.30 -5.40
CA LYS A 106 17.15 0.27 -6.27
C LYS A 106 17.01 -0.51 -7.58
N HIS A 107 18.12 -0.82 -8.26
CA HIS A 107 18.10 -1.64 -9.48
C HIS A 107 17.63 -3.07 -9.23
N ASN A 108 17.85 -3.61 -8.03
CA ASN A 108 17.38 -4.94 -7.67
C ASN A 108 15.87 -4.96 -7.43
N TYR A 109 15.36 -4.14 -6.52
CA TYR A 109 13.99 -4.26 -6.04
C TYR A 109 12.95 -3.53 -6.90
N LEU A 110 13.21 -2.29 -7.29
CA LEU A 110 12.18 -1.41 -7.87
C LEU A 110 11.60 -1.94 -9.19
N PRO A 111 12.39 -2.49 -10.15
CA PRO A 111 11.79 -3.08 -11.35
C PRO A 111 10.82 -4.22 -11.02
N ARG A 112 11.16 -5.06 -10.05
CA ARG A 112 10.32 -6.20 -9.65
C ARG A 112 9.07 -5.78 -8.88
N ILE A 113 9.13 -4.66 -8.16
CA ILE A 113 7.95 -4.03 -7.55
C ILE A 113 7.04 -3.46 -8.64
N ALA A 114 7.60 -2.76 -9.63
CA ALA A 114 6.83 -2.21 -10.76
C ALA A 114 6.13 -3.31 -11.57
N GLU A 115 6.79 -4.46 -11.74
CA GLU A 115 6.23 -5.66 -12.39
C GLU A 115 5.27 -6.47 -11.49
N GLY A 116 5.15 -6.11 -10.20
CA GLY A 116 4.36 -6.84 -9.20
C GLY A 116 4.86 -8.25 -8.89
N LYS A 117 6.10 -8.59 -9.25
CA LYS A 117 6.76 -9.85 -8.87
C LYS A 117 7.24 -9.84 -7.43
N PHE A 118 7.77 -8.69 -7.00
CA PHE A 118 8.13 -8.45 -5.62
C PHE A 118 7.02 -7.63 -4.98
N ILE A 119 6.27 -8.30 -4.13
CA ILE A 119 5.14 -7.74 -3.41
C ILE A 119 5.59 -7.48 -1.99
N PHE A 120 5.61 -6.21 -1.59
CA PHE A 120 6.06 -5.79 -0.28
C PHE A 120 4.89 -5.40 0.61
N SER A 121 4.98 -5.80 1.89
CA SER A 121 4.37 -5.05 2.98
C SER A 121 5.46 -4.35 3.79
N VAL A 122 5.07 -3.43 4.67
CA VAL A 122 5.98 -2.71 5.56
C VAL A 122 5.46 -2.84 6.98
N ALA A 123 6.31 -3.28 7.91
CA ALA A 123 5.94 -3.54 9.29
C ALA A 123 5.78 -2.23 10.10
N ILE A 124 4.90 -1.33 9.65
CA ILE A 124 4.53 -0.07 10.30
C ILE A 124 3.01 -0.03 10.40
N SER A 125 2.47 -0.02 11.62
CA SER A 125 1.01 -0.09 11.83
C SER A 125 0.29 1.24 11.56
N ASN A 126 0.99 2.37 11.72
CA ASN A 126 0.42 3.69 11.47
C ASN A 126 1.52 4.69 11.10
N LEU A 127 1.38 5.35 9.94
CA LEU A 127 2.35 6.31 9.42
C LEU A 127 2.46 7.61 10.25
N ASN A 128 1.46 7.90 11.09
CA ASN A 128 1.44 9.05 12.00
C ASN A 128 2.01 8.72 13.39
N GLN A 129 2.52 7.51 13.63
CA GLN A 129 3.20 7.19 14.88
C GLN A 129 4.49 7.99 15.03
N SER A 130 4.85 8.24 16.30
CA SER A 130 6.18 8.70 16.66
C SER A 130 7.22 7.79 16.02
N VAL A 131 8.19 8.39 15.32
CA VAL A 131 9.27 7.67 14.64
C VAL A 131 10.02 6.75 15.60
N ASN A 132 10.19 7.14 16.88
CA ASN A 132 10.87 6.30 17.87
C ASN A 132 10.12 4.99 18.12
N THR A 133 8.79 5.06 18.26
CA THR A 133 7.93 3.88 18.49
C THR A 133 7.96 2.92 17.31
N ILE A 134 8.20 3.42 16.09
CA ILE A 134 8.31 2.57 14.89
C ILE A 134 9.49 1.60 14.97
N PHE A 135 10.59 1.92 15.67
CA PHE A 135 11.78 1.05 15.73
C PHE A 135 11.88 0.18 17.00
N GLU A 136 10.94 0.31 17.95
CA GLU A 136 11.02 -0.35 19.26
C GLU A 136 10.67 -1.85 19.20
N ASP A 137 9.83 -2.25 18.23
CA ASP A 137 9.23 -3.59 18.20
C ASP A 137 10.15 -4.68 17.64
N PHE A 138 11.18 -4.30 16.87
CA PHE A 138 12.10 -5.24 16.23
C PHE A 138 13.56 -4.89 16.54
N ARG A 139 14.32 -5.92 16.91
CA ARG A 139 15.75 -5.82 17.23
C ARG A 139 16.57 -6.66 16.28
N LEU A 140 17.60 -6.05 15.71
CA LEU A 140 18.63 -6.71 14.93
C LEU A 140 19.76 -7.19 15.86
N ALA A 141 20.05 -8.48 15.80
CA ALA A 141 21.20 -9.11 16.43
C ALA A 141 22.03 -9.90 15.40
N GLN A 142 23.13 -10.52 15.84
CA GLN A 142 24.05 -11.24 14.94
C GLN A 142 23.39 -12.28 14.03
N ASN A 143 22.29 -12.89 14.49
CA ASN A 143 21.64 -14.02 13.82
C ASN A 143 20.34 -13.65 13.09
N GLY A 144 19.99 -12.36 13.02
CA GLY A 144 18.77 -11.90 12.35
C GLY A 144 17.94 -10.91 13.17
N VAL A 145 16.69 -10.72 12.75
CA VAL A 145 15.74 -9.81 13.40
C VAL A 145 14.76 -10.60 14.26
N SER A 146 14.52 -10.10 15.47
CA SER A 146 13.50 -10.62 16.38
C SER A 146 12.56 -9.51 16.83
N GLY A 147 11.27 -9.81 16.94
CA GLY A 147 10.26 -8.81 17.31
C GLY A 147 8.85 -9.21 16.93
N VAL A 148 7.88 -8.42 17.37
CA VAL A 148 6.46 -8.64 17.06
C VAL A 148 5.75 -7.31 16.86
N ARG A 149 4.93 -7.22 15.82
CA ARG A 149 4.06 -6.07 15.58
C ARG A 149 2.69 -6.50 15.07
N LEU A 150 1.66 -5.81 15.56
CA LEU A 150 0.26 -6.02 15.17
C LEU A 150 -0.19 -5.00 14.12
N ASN A 151 -1.33 -5.28 13.49
CA ASN A 151 -1.96 -4.39 12.51
C ASN A 151 -1.04 -4.05 11.34
N ILE A 152 -0.33 -5.07 10.83
CA ILE A 152 0.42 -4.94 9.59
C ILE A 152 -0.53 -5.26 8.43
N PRO A 153 -0.74 -4.34 7.49
CA PRO A 153 -1.64 -4.56 6.36
C PRO A 153 -1.03 -5.46 5.29
N GLU A 154 -1.88 -6.05 4.46
CA GLU A 154 -1.53 -6.58 3.13
C GLU A 154 -0.43 -7.67 3.10
N LEU A 155 -0.24 -8.42 4.20
CA LEU A 155 0.76 -9.49 4.28
C LEU A 155 0.34 -10.80 3.58
N ARG A 156 -0.93 -11.00 3.21
CA ARG A 156 -1.40 -12.23 2.55
C ARG A 156 -0.73 -12.51 1.21
N LEU A 157 -0.51 -11.48 0.39
CA LEU A 157 0.17 -11.59 -0.92
C LEU A 157 1.64 -11.20 -0.86
N ALA A 158 2.13 -10.71 0.28
CA ALA A 158 3.48 -10.21 0.38
C ALA A 158 4.51 -11.33 0.21
N THR A 159 5.46 -11.10 -0.69
CA THR A 159 6.67 -11.92 -0.88
C THR A 159 7.82 -11.46 0.01
N HIS A 160 7.81 -10.18 0.40
CA HIS A 160 8.82 -9.55 1.22
C HIS A 160 8.17 -8.61 2.23
N VAL A 161 8.85 -8.36 3.34
CA VAL A 161 8.48 -7.33 4.31
C VAL A 161 9.67 -6.44 4.62
N ILE A 162 9.45 -5.13 4.65
CA ILE A 162 10.42 -4.18 5.21
C ILE A 162 10.12 -4.02 6.70
N VAL A 163 11.11 -4.32 7.54
CA VAL A 163 11.04 -4.23 8.99
C VAL A 163 11.97 -3.12 9.51
N PRO A 164 11.43 -2.06 10.13
CA PRO A 164 12.23 -1.12 10.89
C PRO A 164 12.80 -1.80 12.14
N PHE A 165 14.10 -1.69 12.36
CA PHE A 165 14.78 -2.32 13.50
C PHE A 165 15.66 -1.34 14.28
N THR A 166 15.97 -1.71 15.52
CA THR A 166 17.10 -1.17 16.28
C THR A 166 18.16 -2.26 16.53
N SER A 167 19.44 -1.91 16.53
CA SER A 167 20.54 -2.80 16.95
C SER A 167 21.36 -2.12 18.05
N GLU A 168 22.15 -2.87 18.82
CA GLU A 168 23.11 -2.26 19.75
C GLU A 168 24.27 -1.61 18.96
N PRO A 169 24.76 -0.40 19.33
CA PRO A 169 24.44 0.40 20.52
C PRO A 169 23.33 1.48 20.32
N GLY A 170 22.26 1.15 19.60
CA GLY A 170 21.11 2.04 19.33
C GLY A 170 20.95 2.45 17.85
N ILE A 171 21.54 1.70 16.93
CA ILE A 171 21.49 2.00 15.48
C ILE A 171 20.10 1.63 14.95
N GLN A 172 19.47 2.56 14.25
CA GLN A 172 18.20 2.34 13.55
C GLN A 172 18.46 1.98 12.09
N GLY A 173 17.61 1.13 11.51
CA GLY A 173 17.68 0.76 10.11
C GLY A 173 16.43 0.07 9.60
N LEU A 174 16.47 -0.32 8.31
CA LEU A 174 15.40 -1.06 7.64
C LEU A 174 15.99 -2.37 7.11
N ALA A 175 15.37 -3.49 7.45
CA ALA A 175 15.70 -4.82 6.95
C ALA A 175 14.64 -5.29 5.96
N VAL A 176 15.06 -5.92 4.87
CA VAL A 176 14.21 -6.64 3.92
C VAL A 176 14.26 -8.12 4.29
N ILE A 177 13.09 -8.71 4.52
CA ILE A 177 12.96 -10.12 4.90
C ILE A 177 11.94 -10.80 3.95
N PRO A 178 12.33 -11.86 3.22
CA PRO A 178 11.39 -12.69 2.48
C PRO A 178 10.35 -13.32 3.42
N THR A 179 9.08 -13.38 3.01
CA THR A 179 8.00 -13.87 3.88
C THR A 179 8.04 -15.39 4.11
N ASN A 180 8.83 -16.12 3.32
CA ASN A 180 9.07 -17.55 3.49
C ASN A 180 10.31 -17.87 4.36
N THR A 181 10.95 -16.86 4.94
CA THR A 181 12.13 -17.03 5.81
C THR A 181 11.79 -17.80 7.09
N TYR A 182 12.68 -18.72 7.47
CA TYR A 182 12.58 -19.42 8.76
C TYR A 182 12.63 -18.43 9.93
N GLY A 183 11.78 -18.63 10.93
CA GLY A 183 11.66 -17.72 12.07
C GLY A 183 10.74 -16.53 11.84
N LEU A 184 10.14 -16.38 10.64
CA LEU A 184 9.07 -15.40 10.39
C LEU A 184 7.70 -16.10 10.43
N SER A 185 6.75 -15.52 11.16
CA SER A 185 5.36 -15.99 11.19
C SER A 185 4.37 -14.84 10.99
N ILE A 186 3.35 -15.10 10.17
CA ILE A 186 2.29 -14.15 9.83
C ILE A 186 0.97 -14.77 10.29
N ARG A 187 0.20 -14.04 11.11
CA ARG A 187 -1.08 -14.50 11.63
C ARG A 187 -2.18 -13.48 11.35
N PRO A 188 -3.28 -13.85 10.66
CA PRO A 188 -4.41 -12.96 10.45
C PRO A 188 -5.04 -12.51 11.78
N LEU A 189 -5.42 -11.24 11.86
CA LEU A 189 -6.18 -10.64 12.95
C LEU A 189 -7.65 -10.50 12.53
N THR A 190 -8.53 -11.24 13.20
CA THR A 190 -9.97 -11.25 12.91
C THR A 190 -10.68 -10.07 13.56
N GLY A 191 -11.81 -9.64 12.97
CA GLY A 191 -12.67 -8.59 13.54
C GLY A 191 -12.32 -7.16 13.10
N MET A 192 -11.36 -7.02 12.18
CA MET A 192 -11.01 -5.75 11.53
C MET A 192 -11.78 -5.60 10.22
N SER A 193 -12.06 -4.36 9.82
CA SER A 193 -12.76 -4.05 8.56
C SER A 193 -11.90 -4.29 7.31
N THR A 194 -10.59 -4.44 7.48
CA THR A 194 -9.63 -4.80 6.43
C THR A 194 -8.72 -5.90 6.94
N GLU A 195 -8.11 -6.68 6.04
CA GLU A 195 -7.18 -7.72 6.44
C GLU A 195 -5.94 -7.11 7.12
N GLN A 196 -5.75 -7.48 8.38
CA GLN A 196 -4.65 -7.05 9.23
C GLN A 196 -3.96 -8.28 9.79
N TYR A 197 -2.66 -8.18 10.03
CA TYR A 197 -1.85 -9.31 10.47
C TYR A 197 -0.96 -8.95 11.66
N GLU A 198 -0.71 -9.95 12.48
CA GLU A 198 0.45 -9.99 13.36
C GLU A 198 1.63 -10.51 12.55
N LEU A 199 2.74 -9.77 12.60
CA LEU A 199 4.04 -10.18 12.11
C LEU A 199 4.93 -10.45 13.32
N LYS A 200 5.43 -11.67 13.44
CA LYS A 200 6.39 -12.06 14.47
C LYS A 200 7.64 -12.64 13.81
N THR A 201 8.79 -12.25 14.33
CA THR A 201 10.12 -12.71 13.90
C THR A 201 10.89 -13.25 15.10
N GLU A 202 11.55 -14.39 14.91
CA GLU A 202 12.39 -15.09 15.89
C GLU A 202 13.72 -15.43 15.23
N ASN A 203 14.69 -14.50 15.33
CA ASN A 203 15.96 -14.54 14.61
C ASN A 203 15.77 -14.82 13.11
N ALA A 204 14.81 -14.11 12.50
CA ALA A 204 14.55 -14.25 11.07
C ALA A 204 15.74 -13.71 10.28
N GLU A 205 16.23 -14.52 9.34
CA GLU A 205 17.32 -14.14 8.44
C GLU A 205 16.92 -12.95 7.57
N ILE A 206 17.84 -12.01 7.41
CA ILE A 206 17.61 -10.81 6.60
C ILE A 206 18.21 -11.05 5.23
N GLU A 207 17.45 -10.76 4.18
CA GLU A 207 18.00 -10.75 2.83
C GLU A 207 18.93 -9.55 2.65
N GLU A 208 18.48 -8.37 3.09
CA GLU A 208 19.28 -7.16 2.96
C GLU A 208 18.94 -6.07 3.98
N ILE A 209 19.93 -5.25 4.33
CA ILE A 209 19.72 -3.99 5.08
C ILE A 209 19.78 -2.84 4.07
N LEU A 210 18.82 -1.91 4.11
CA LEU A 210 18.85 -0.70 3.29
C LEU A 210 19.92 0.26 3.81
N THR A 211 21.15 0.15 3.31
CA THR A 211 22.34 0.83 3.87
C THR A 211 22.44 2.32 3.52
N GLY A 212 21.58 2.83 2.64
CA GLY A 212 21.40 4.27 2.43
C GLY A 212 20.51 4.93 3.49
N PHE A 213 20.05 4.18 4.49
CA PHE A 213 19.13 4.67 5.52
C PHE A 213 19.66 5.91 6.24
N LYS A 214 18.78 6.91 6.34
CA LYS A 214 18.90 8.08 7.21
C LYS A 214 17.53 8.34 7.79
N LEU A 215 17.46 8.71 9.06
CA LEU A 215 16.18 9.00 9.72
C LEU A 215 15.36 10.08 8.99
N SER A 216 16.03 11.09 8.43
CA SER A 216 15.36 12.14 7.64
C SER A 216 14.78 11.61 6.32
N ALA A 217 15.49 10.70 5.64
CA ALA A 217 15.02 10.07 4.40
C ALA A 217 13.84 9.13 4.68
N PHE A 218 13.92 8.35 5.76
CA PHE A 218 12.81 7.54 6.25
C PHE A 218 11.56 8.37 6.54
N SER A 219 11.69 9.42 7.35
CA SER A 219 10.58 10.32 7.68
C SER A 219 10.00 11.01 6.43
N SER A 220 10.85 11.42 5.49
CA SER A 220 10.40 12.01 4.22
C SER A 220 9.60 11.02 3.39
N ALA A 221 10.04 9.77 3.29
CA ALA A 221 9.31 8.72 2.59
C ALA A 221 7.94 8.43 3.22
N LEU A 222 7.84 8.42 4.55
CA LEU A 222 6.55 8.27 5.25
C LEU A 222 5.61 9.44 4.94
N ILE A 223 6.08 10.69 5.09
CA ILE A 223 5.26 11.89 4.83
C ILE A 223 4.73 11.92 3.40
N GLN A 224 5.60 11.65 2.43
CA GLN A 224 5.23 11.62 1.02
C GLN A 224 4.23 10.49 0.70
N SER A 225 4.44 9.30 1.27
CA SER A 225 3.51 8.18 1.10
C SER A 225 2.16 8.48 1.74
N THR A 226 2.13 9.13 2.91
CA THR A 226 0.90 9.57 3.57
C THR A 226 0.07 10.49 2.66
N ALA A 227 0.70 11.38 1.87
CA ALA A 227 -0.04 12.23 0.94
C ALA A 227 -0.82 11.41 -0.11
N LEU A 228 -0.24 10.33 -0.63
CA LEU A 228 -0.91 9.43 -1.57
C LEU A 228 -2.00 8.58 -0.89
N LEU A 229 -1.78 8.19 0.37
CA LEU A 229 -2.84 7.55 1.17
C LEU A 229 -4.03 8.50 1.35
N CYS A 230 -3.79 9.79 1.58
CA CYS A 230 -4.85 10.79 1.62
C CYS A 230 -5.60 10.90 0.29
N SER A 231 -4.90 10.86 -0.86
CA SER A 231 -5.56 10.82 -2.18
C SER A 231 -6.49 9.60 -2.31
N PHE A 232 -6.05 8.43 -1.86
CA PHE A 232 -6.89 7.23 -1.81
C PHE A 232 -8.16 7.44 -0.95
N GLN A 233 -8.01 8.03 0.23
CA GLN A 233 -9.15 8.33 1.10
C GLN A 233 -10.13 9.34 0.47
N VAL A 234 -9.63 10.35 -0.25
CA VAL A 234 -10.47 11.29 -1.00
C VAL A 234 -11.33 10.53 -2.02
N GLY A 235 -10.73 9.62 -2.78
CA GLY A 235 -11.47 8.76 -3.72
C GLY A 235 -12.60 7.96 -3.06
N GLY A 236 -12.31 7.34 -1.92
CA GLY A 236 -13.30 6.60 -1.16
C GLY A 236 -14.45 7.48 -0.68
N LEU A 237 -14.15 8.68 -0.17
CA LEU A 237 -15.16 9.65 0.27
C LEU A 237 -16.00 10.17 -0.89
N GLU A 238 -15.40 10.43 -2.06
CA GLU A 238 -16.13 10.80 -3.27
C GLU A 238 -17.14 9.71 -3.66
N ARG A 239 -16.72 8.44 -3.61
CA ARG A 239 -17.61 7.33 -3.94
C ARG A 239 -18.74 7.18 -2.93
N VAL A 240 -18.44 7.28 -1.64
CA VAL A 240 -19.46 7.24 -0.57
C VAL A 240 -20.47 8.36 -0.75
N LEU A 241 -20.00 9.59 -1.02
CA LEU A 241 -20.86 10.73 -1.27
C LEU A 241 -21.78 10.48 -2.48
N GLU A 242 -21.24 10.00 -3.59
CA GLU A 242 -22.01 9.67 -4.79
C GLU A 242 -23.10 8.61 -4.51
N MET A 243 -22.75 7.56 -3.76
CA MET A 243 -23.69 6.52 -3.35
C MET A 243 -24.81 7.08 -2.46
N CYS A 244 -24.46 7.90 -1.47
CA CYS A 244 -25.41 8.55 -0.57
C CYS A 244 -26.35 9.50 -1.32
N LEU A 245 -25.83 10.29 -2.26
CA LEU A 245 -26.62 11.19 -3.11
C LEU A 245 -27.56 10.42 -4.03
N THR A 246 -27.09 9.32 -4.59
CA THR A 246 -27.92 8.47 -5.46
C THR A 246 -29.04 7.83 -4.65
N TYR A 247 -28.73 7.25 -3.49
CA TYR A 247 -29.71 6.60 -2.64
C TYR A 247 -30.72 7.60 -2.07
N SER A 248 -30.30 8.80 -1.69
CA SER A 248 -31.21 9.82 -1.15
C SER A 248 -32.24 10.31 -2.16
N LYS A 249 -31.90 10.29 -3.46
CA LYS A 249 -32.80 10.65 -4.56
C LYS A 249 -33.78 9.52 -4.92
N THR A 250 -33.41 8.26 -4.75
CA THR A 250 -34.21 7.11 -5.21
C THR A 250 -35.01 6.43 -4.10
N ARG A 251 -34.52 6.44 -2.85
CA ARG A 251 -35.20 5.83 -1.71
C ARG A 251 -36.37 6.70 -1.24
N HIS A 252 -37.57 6.10 -1.18
CA HIS A 252 -38.79 6.78 -0.73
C HIS A 252 -39.19 6.36 0.70
N GLN A 253 -39.56 7.35 1.52
CA GLN A 253 -40.23 7.20 2.82
C GLN A 253 -41.23 8.34 3.02
N PHE A 254 -42.32 8.08 3.75
CA PHE A 254 -43.40 9.06 3.95
C PHE A 254 -43.90 9.69 2.63
N GLY A 255 -43.96 8.88 1.56
CA GLY A 255 -44.46 9.30 0.25
C GLY A 255 -43.52 10.16 -0.61
N GLN A 256 -42.26 10.39 -0.20
CA GLN A 256 -41.31 11.18 -1.00
C GLN A 256 -39.85 10.68 -0.90
N PRO A 257 -38.94 11.08 -1.81
CA PRO A 257 -37.52 10.81 -1.69
C PRO A 257 -36.94 11.32 -0.35
N ILE A 258 -36.11 10.52 0.30
CA ILE A 258 -35.53 10.87 1.61
C ILE A 258 -34.63 12.11 1.55
N GLY A 259 -34.03 12.43 0.40
CA GLY A 259 -33.23 13.64 0.21
C GLY A 259 -34.00 14.96 0.30
N ARG A 260 -35.34 14.95 0.46
CA ARG A 260 -36.16 16.15 0.67
C ARG A 260 -36.30 16.57 2.14
N PHE A 261 -35.94 15.71 3.10
CA PHE A 261 -36.00 16.06 4.51
C PHE A 261 -34.77 16.89 4.90
N GLN A 262 -34.99 18.08 5.49
CA GLN A 262 -33.91 19.00 5.91
C GLN A 262 -33.26 18.65 7.27
N ARG A 263 -33.83 17.70 8.02
CA ARG A 263 -33.41 17.31 9.37
C ARG A 263 -33.35 15.80 9.47
#